data_AF-A0A0S2FG44-F1
#
_entry.id   AF-A0A0S2FG44-F1
#
_cell.length_a   1.000
_cell.length_b   1.000
_cell.length_c   1.000
_cell.angle_alpha   90.00
_cell.angle_beta   90.00
_cell.angle_gamma   90.00
#
_symmetry.space_group_name_H-M   'P 1'
#
loop_
_entity.id
_entity.type
_entity.pdbx_description
1 polymer ?
#
loop_
_entity_poly.entity_id
_entity_poly.type
_entity_poly.pdbx_seq_one_letter_code
_entity_poly.pdbx_strand_id
1 'polypeptide(L)'
;MSRIPNVSAPRRLGRIGLIALLLAAPLAHAADGCQVSLGRGWPPATENHGSAVEQLLAAKAEPGLRLTYLPARGVESGLMLIPGESDWTLRHATASERVAAWSSSRRSSALELRVDQEVENEEAPMPAVLAQRLVASWKRALSTLAPEGKAAEFHEQDQLIFVVDGLRISGVRPDCGPGESIMEQVGLMTEAANESESKRERRWRALEESLDELDKRLAEAASTPAS
;
A
#
# COMPACT_ATOMS: atom_id res chain seq x y z
N MET A 1 61.54 61.94 -45.37
CA MET A 1 62.47 62.60 -44.42
C MET A 1 61.69 62.92 -43.14
N SER A 2 62.25 62.54 -41.98
CA SER A 2 61.92 62.96 -40.59
C SER A 2 60.63 62.44 -39.93
N ARG A 3 60.51 62.15 -38.61
CA ARG A 3 61.32 61.50 -37.55
C ARG A 3 60.46 61.45 -36.23
N ILE A 4 60.31 60.27 -35.60
CA ILE A 4 60.14 59.92 -34.14
C ILE A 4 58.82 60.28 -33.37
N PRO A 5 58.51 59.78 -32.12
CA PRO A 5 58.16 58.42 -31.58
C PRO A 5 56.83 58.36 -30.75
N ASN A 6 56.45 57.17 -30.23
CA ASN A 6 56.26 56.88 -28.77
C ASN A 6 55.99 55.37 -28.57
N VAL A 7 56.84 54.58 -27.87
CA VAL A 7 56.88 54.30 -26.40
C VAL A 7 55.52 53.73 -25.93
N SER A 8 55.34 52.49 -25.43
CA SER A 8 56.07 51.71 -24.42
C SER A 8 55.76 50.21 -24.48
N ALA A 9 56.83 49.40 -24.41
CA ALA A 9 57.13 48.28 -23.50
C ALA A 9 56.12 47.11 -23.21
N PRO A 10 56.65 45.91 -22.85
CA PRO A 10 56.09 44.60 -23.25
C PRO A 10 55.66 43.74 -22.05
N ARG A 11 55.17 42.51 -22.30
CA ARG A 11 55.75 41.25 -21.74
C ARG A 11 54.96 39.96 -22.07
N ARG A 12 55.74 39.01 -22.58
CA ARG A 12 55.84 37.55 -22.28
C ARG A 12 54.62 36.66 -22.60
N LEU A 13 54.74 35.73 -23.55
CA LEU A 13 55.33 34.37 -23.43
C LEU A 13 54.60 33.46 -22.43
N GLY A 14 53.92 32.43 -22.96
CA GLY A 14 53.46 31.27 -22.19
C GLY A 14 52.90 30.18 -23.09
N ARG A 15 53.55 29.02 -23.09
CA ARG A 15 53.28 27.85 -23.95
C ARG A 15 52.15 26.97 -23.40
N ILE A 16 51.36 26.42 -24.34
CA ILE A 16 50.78 25.06 -24.44
C ILE A 16 50.56 24.25 -23.15
N GLY A 17 49.30 23.84 -22.93
CA GLY A 17 48.92 22.69 -22.11
C GLY A 17 47.47 22.27 -22.40
N LEU A 18 47.28 21.23 -23.21
CA LEU A 18 45.97 20.62 -23.48
C LEU A 18 45.64 19.65 -22.33
N ILE A 19 44.71 20.02 -21.45
CA ILE A 19 44.20 19.14 -20.38
C ILE A 19 42.89 18.53 -20.85
N ALA A 20 42.89 17.21 -21.02
CA ALA A 20 41.69 16.41 -21.27
C ALA A 20 40.84 16.37 -19.98
N LEU A 21 39.69 17.06 -19.98
CA LEU A 21 38.67 16.88 -18.96
C LEU A 21 37.89 15.59 -19.26
N LEU A 22 38.25 14.51 -18.57
CA LEU A 22 37.37 13.38 -18.36
C LEU A 22 36.25 13.84 -17.41
N LEU A 23 35.11 14.21 -17.99
CA LEU A 23 33.87 14.42 -17.25
C LEU A 23 33.44 13.09 -16.63
N ALA A 24 33.67 12.94 -15.33
CA ALA A 24 32.97 11.95 -14.54
C ALA A 24 31.49 12.35 -14.50
N ALA A 25 30.70 11.80 -15.42
CA ALA A 25 29.25 11.90 -15.33
C ALA A 25 28.82 11.16 -14.05
N PRO A 26 28.09 11.80 -13.12
CA PRO A 26 27.46 11.05 -12.07
C PRO A 26 26.47 10.12 -12.75
N LEU A 27 26.71 8.81 -12.63
CA LEU A 27 25.68 7.82 -12.91
C LEU A 27 24.62 7.99 -11.82
N ALA A 28 23.73 8.95 -12.04
CA ALA A 28 22.44 9.01 -11.39
C ALA A 28 21.69 7.74 -11.81
N HIS A 29 21.95 6.65 -11.09
CA HIS A 29 21.06 5.52 -11.05
C HIS A 29 19.82 6.07 -10.35
N ALA A 30 18.86 6.56 -11.12
CA ALA A 30 17.49 6.54 -10.66
C ALA A 30 17.23 5.08 -10.33
N ALA A 31 17.21 4.74 -9.04
CA ALA A 31 16.56 3.51 -8.61
C ALA A 31 15.18 3.55 -9.28
N ASP A 32 14.84 2.53 -10.07
CA ASP A 32 13.48 2.36 -10.58
C ASP A 32 12.56 2.59 -9.38
N GLY A 33 11.94 3.78 -9.35
CA GLY A 33 11.32 4.28 -8.14
C GLY A 33 10.18 3.34 -7.80
N CYS A 34 10.15 2.85 -6.56
CA CYS A 34 9.02 2.06 -6.08
C CYS A 34 7.73 2.87 -6.30
N GLN A 35 6.98 2.53 -7.34
CA GLN A 35 5.79 3.25 -7.74
C GLN A 35 4.57 2.48 -7.26
N VAL A 36 4.01 2.96 -6.15
CA VAL A 36 2.84 2.35 -5.54
C VAL A 36 1.57 3.01 -6.07
N SER A 37 0.73 2.23 -6.74
CA SER A 37 -0.58 2.67 -7.26
C SER A 37 -1.68 2.54 -6.21
N LEU A 38 -1.49 3.23 -5.08
CA LEU A 38 -2.48 3.44 -4.04
C LEU A 38 -2.90 4.92 -4.00
N GLY A 39 -4.18 5.18 -3.77
CA GLY A 39 -4.73 6.52 -3.60
C GLY A 39 -5.91 6.56 -2.62
N ARG A 40 -6.37 7.77 -2.28
CA ARG A 40 -7.43 7.99 -1.29
C ARG A 40 -8.82 7.80 -1.87
N GLY A 41 -9.71 7.28 -1.04
CA GLY A 41 -11.13 7.11 -1.33
C GLY A 41 -11.42 5.92 -2.25
N TRP A 42 -12.60 5.96 -2.86
CA TRP A 42 -13.02 4.94 -3.81
C TRP A 42 -12.38 5.16 -5.18
N PRO A 43 -11.85 4.10 -5.82
CA PRO A 43 -11.62 4.11 -7.25
C PRO A 43 -12.92 4.44 -7.99
N PRO A 44 -12.88 5.18 -9.11
CA PRO A 44 -14.06 5.49 -9.90
C PRO A 44 -14.92 4.25 -10.20
N ALA A 45 -16.24 4.39 -10.07
CA ALA A 45 -17.25 3.34 -10.34
C ALA A 45 -17.18 2.07 -9.47
N THR A 46 -16.33 2.00 -8.44
CA THR A 46 -16.21 0.81 -7.58
C THR A 46 -17.03 0.87 -6.30
N GLU A 47 -17.49 2.06 -5.89
CA GLU A 47 -18.09 2.31 -4.57
C GLU A 47 -19.29 1.40 -4.26
N ASN A 48 -20.19 1.18 -5.22
CA ASN A 48 -21.39 0.36 -4.97
C ASN A 48 -21.03 -1.11 -4.70
N HIS A 49 -20.24 -1.73 -5.58
CA HIS A 49 -19.79 -3.11 -5.42
C HIS A 49 -18.90 -3.27 -4.18
N GLY A 50 -17.92 -2.39 -4.01
CA GLY A 50 -17.02 -2.45 -2.85
C GLY A 50 -17.75 -2.25 -1.52
N SER A 51 -18.71 -1.33 -1.44
CA SER A 51 -19.50 -1.13 -0.21
C SER A 51 -20.37 -2.36 0.10
N ALA A 52 -20.95 -2.99 -0.91
CA ALA A 52 -21.74 -4.21 -0.73
C ALA A 52 -20.88 -5.37 -0.20
N VAL A 53 -19.68 -5.55 -0.75
CA VAL A 53 -18.71 -6.55 -0.29
C VAL A 53 -18.27 -6.25 1.15
N GLU A 54 -17.91 -4.99 1.42
CA GLU A 54 -17.49 -4.54 2.75
C GLU A 54 -18.56 -4.80 3.82
N GLN A 55 -19.84 -4.58 3.51
CA GLN A 55 -20.95 -4.85 4.42
C GLN A 55 -21.19 -6.35 4.63
N LEU A 56 -21.18 -7.13 3.54
CA LEU A 56 -21.32 -8.58 3.58
C LEU A 56 -20.25 -9.21 4.49
N LEU A 57 -18.97 -8.90 4.22
CA LEU A 57 -17.84 -9.50 4.93
C LEU A 57 -17.73 -9.03 6.38
N ALA A 58 -18.08 -7.78 6.67
CA ALA A 58 -18.05 -7.27 8.04
C ALA A 58 -19.12 -7.93 8.93
N ALA A 59 -20.22 -8.42 8.35
CA ALA A 59 -21.32 -9.03 9.09
C ALA A 59 -21.77 -8.19 10.31
N LYS A 60 -21.90 -6.86 10.11
CA LYS A 60 -22.23 -5.84 11.12
C LYS A 60 -21.17 -5.55 12.18
N ALA A 61 -19.98 -6.15 12.09
CA ALA A 61 -18.85 -5.72 12.90
C ALA A 61 -18.39 -4.33 12.47
N GLU A 62 -17.70 -3.63 13.38
CA GLU A 62 -17.08 -2.32 13.14
C GLU A 62 -15.55 -2.48 13.30
N PRO A 63 -14.82 -2.92 12.26
CA PRO A 63 -13.39 -3.17 12.37
C PRO A 63 -12.60 -1.87 12.54
N GLY A 64 -11.58 -1.88 13.41
CA GLY A 64 -10.60 -0.78 13.48
C GLY A 64 -9.66 -0.77 12.27
N LEU A 65 -9.47 -1.94 11.64
CA LEU A 65 -8.75 -2.14 10.40
C LEU A 65 -9.50 -3.14 9.54
N ARG A 66 -9.65 -2.83 8.26
CA ARG A 66 -10.20 -3.71 7.24
C ARG A 66 -9.37 -3.63 5.97
N LEU A 67 -9.09 -4.78 5.38
CA LEU A 67 -8.64 -4.94 4.01
C LEU A 67 -9.70 -5.72 3.26
N THR A 68 -10.19 -5.18 2.15
CA THR A 68 -11.10 -5.87 1.24
C THR A 68 -10.41 -6.11 -0.08
N TYR A 69 -10.53 -7.35 -0.58
CA TYR A 69 -10.00 -7.79 -1.86
C TYR A 69 -11.14 -7.96 -2.85
N LEU A 70 -11.09 -7.19 -3.94
CA LEU A 70 -12.02 -7.26 -5.05
C LEU A 70 -11.28 -7.83 -6.27
N PRO A 71 -11.30 -9.14 -6.48
CA PRO A 71 -10.62 -9.71 -7.62
C PRO A 71 -11.39 -9.48 -8.92
N ALA A 72 -10.63 -9.34 -10.01
CA ALA A 72 -11.17 -9.33 -11.36
C ALA A 72 -11.92 -10.64 -11.68
N ARG A 73 -11.53 -11.75 -11.06
CA ARG A 73 -12.17 -13.08 -11.17
C ARG A 73 -12.16 -13.82 -9.84
N GLY A 74 -13.20 -14.62 -9.60
CA GLY A 74 -13.35 -15.36 -8.34
C GLY A 74 -14.24 -14.62 -7.35
N VAL A 75 -14.14 -15.01 -6.08
CA VAL A 75 -14.94 -14.50 -4.98
C VAL A 75 -14.18 -13.43 -4.19
N GLU A 76 -14.91 -12.48 -3.65
CA GLU A 76 -14.37 -11.43 -2.81
C GLU A 76 -14.01 -11.97 -1.43
N SER A 77 -12.95 -11.41 -0.84
CA SER A 77 -12.51 -11.75 0.51
C SER A 77 -12.06 -10.51 1.26
N GLY A 78 -11.85 -10.66 2.57
CA GLY A 78 -11.41 -9.57 3.41
C GLY A 78 -10.75 -10.05 4.69
N LEU A 79 -9.93 -9.16 5.23
CA LEU A 79 -9.23 -9.33 6.50
C LEU A 79 -9.60 -8.17 7.42
N MET A 80 -9.97 -8.47 8.66
CA MET A 80 -10.50 -7.47 9.60
C MET A 80 -9.89 -7.66 10.99
N LEU A 81 -9.55 -6.55 11.63
CA LEU A 81 -9.26 -6.49 13.06
C LEU A 81 -10.45 -5.83 13.77
N ILE A 82 -11.17 -6.64 14.53
CA ILE A 82 -12.41 -6.27 15.19
C ILE A 82 -12.10 -6.08 16.68
N PRO A 83 -12.30 -4.88 17.25
CA PRO A 83 -12.13 -4.67 18.67
C PRO A 83 -13.20 -5.41 19.47
N GLY A 84 -12.80 -6.12 20.52
CA GLY A 84 -13.67 -6.67 21.56
C GLY A 84 -13.48 -5.96 22.90
N GLU A 85 -14.15 -6.45 23.95
CA GLU A 85 -14.10 -5.83 25.28
C GLU A 85 -12.73 -5.94 25.97
N SER A 86 -12.04 -7.08 25.79
CA SER A 86 -10.71 -7.35 26.35
C SER A 86 -9.64 -7.65 25.30
N ASP A 87 -10.02 -8.37 24.25
CA ASP A 87 -9.14 -8.79 23.17
C ASP A 87 -9.70 -8.39 21.80
N TRP A 88 -8.85 -8.44 20.79
CA TRP A 88 -9.24 -8.19 19.41
C TRP A 88 -9.45 -9.51 18.69
N THR A 89 -10.38 -9.54 17.74
CA THR A 89 -10.57 -10.68 16.85
C THR A 89 -9.96 -10.35 15.50
N LEU A 90 -9.04 -11.19 15.05
CA LEU A 90 -8.67 -11.25 13.64
C LEU A 90 -9.68 -12.13 12.91
N ARG A 91 -10.28 -11.61 11.84
CA ARG A 91 -11.18 -12.34 10.96
C ARG A 91 -10.66 -12.32 9.54
N HIS A 92 -10.53 -13.48 8.92
CA HIS A 92 -10.45 -13.65 7.47
C HIS A 92 -11.81 -14.16 6.98
N ALA A 93 -12.42 -13.41 6.07
CA ALA A 93 -13.77 -13.66 5.58
C ALA A 93 -13.77 -13.83 4.07
N THR A 94 -14.45 -14.86 3.55
CA THR A 94 -14.56 -15.13 2.12
C THR A 94 -16.01 -15.29 1.73
N ALA A 95 -16.46 -14.56 0.70
CA ALA A 95 -17.79 -14.72 0.15
C ALA A 95 -17.94 -16.11 -0.49
N SER A 96 -19.08 -16.77 -0.27
CA SER A 96 -19.35 -18.09 -0.86
C SER A 96 -19.52 -18.02 -2.38
N GLU A 97 -20.06 -16.92 -2.88
CA GLU A 97 -20.23 -16.60 -4.29
C GLU A 97 -19.76 -15.18 -4.60
N ARG A 98 -19.50 -14.92 -5.90
CA ARG A 98 -19.15 -13.59 -6.35
C ARG A 98 -20.29 -12.60 -6.11
N VAL A 99 -19.98 -11.51 -5.42
CA VAL A 99 -20.99 -10.49 -5.05
C VAL A 99 -21.51 -9.79 -6.29
N ALA A 100 -20.63 -9.35 -7.20
CA ALA A 100 -21.03 -8.74 -8.47
C ALA A 100 -21.21 -9.81 -9.55
N ALA A 101 -22.46 -10.16 -9.83
CA ALA A 101 -22.83 -11.19 -10.80
C ALA A 101 -23.75 -10.66 -11.89
N TRP A 102 -23.52 -11.09 -13.13
CA TRP A 102 -24.43 -10.79 -14.24
C TRP A 102 -25.63 -11.74 -14.17
N SER A 103 -26.81 -11.16 -13.98
CA SER A 103 -28.08 -11.89 -13.99
C SER A 103 -28.71 -11.74 -15.37
N SER A 104 -29.01 -12.87 -16.02
CA SER A 104 -29.67 -12.88 -17.34
C SER A 104 -30.98 -13.65 -17.27
N SER A 105 -32.04 -13.00 -17.74
CA SER A 105 -33.36 -13.58 -17.95
C SER A 105 -33.73 -13.46 -19.43
N ARG A 106 -34.78 -14.16 -19.87
CA ARG A 106 -35.27 -14.09 -21.27
C ARG A 106 -35.64 -12.68 -21.73
N ARG A 107 -35.78 -11.69 -20.82
CA ARG A 107 -36.21 -10.31 -21.13
C ARG A 107 -35.28 -9.21 -20.63
N SER A 108 -34.26 -9.53 -19.84
CA SER A 108 -33.35 -8.52 -19.29
C SER A 108 -32.00 -9.14 -18.91
N SER A 109 -30.98 -8.32 -18.97
CA SER A 109 -29.66 -8.61 -18.43
C SER A 109 -29.21 -7.43 -17.59
N ALA A 110 -28.81 -7.70 -16.34
CA ALA A 110 -28.46 -6.66 -15.39
C ALA A 110 -27.37 -7.16 -14.43
N LEU A 111 -26.58 -6.22 -13.92
CA LEU A 111 -25.67 -6.48 -12.81
C LEU A 111 -26.47 -6.57 -11.52
N GLU A 112 -26.28 -7.65 -10.77
CA GLU A 112 -26.90 -7.90 -9.48
C GLU A 112 -25.82 -8.00 -8.40
N LEU A 113 -26.11 -7.46 -7.21
CA LEU A 113 -25.25 -7.56 -6.03
C LEU A 113 -25.83 -8.62 -5.08
N ARG A 114 -25.21 -9.79 -5.04
CA ARG A 114 -25.62 -10.92 -4.21
C ARG A 114 -25.08 -10.73 -2.80
N VAL A 115 -25.78 -9.97 -1.97
CA VAL A 115 -25.40 -9.73 -0.56
C VAL A 115 -26.12 -10.65 0.43
N ASP A 116 -27.16 -11.36 -0.03
CA ASP A 116 -27.87 -12.37 0.75
C ASP A 116 -27.22 -13.75 0.53
N GLN A 117 -25.98 -13.91 1.01
CA GLN A 117 -25.21 -15.14 0.87
C GLN A 117 -24.43 -15.47 2.14
N GLU A 118 -24.01 -16.73 2.29
CA GLU A 118 -23.13 -17.15 3.38
C GLU A 118 -21.71 -16.62 3.18
N VAL A 119 -21.02 -16.39 4.30
CA VAL A 119 -19.61 -15.97 4.34
C VAL A 119 -18.85 -16.98 5.18
N GLU A 120 -17.80 -17.55 4.59
CA GLU A 120 -16.85 -18.39 5.32
C GLU A 120 -15.97 -17.49 6.18
N ASN A 121 -15.94 -17.73 7.49
CA ASN A 121 -15.19 -16.93 8.45
C ASN A 121 -14.17 -17.81 9.18
N GLU A 122 -12.91 -17.43 9.09
CA GLU A 122 -11.81 -17.95 9.90
C GLU A 122 -11.45 -16.87 10.91
N GLU A 123 -11.51 -17.19 12.20
CA GLU A 123 -11.30 -16.23 13.28
C GLU A 123 -10.28 -16.70 14.29
N ALA A 124 -9.49 -15.76 14.78
CA ALA A 124 -8.54 -16.01 15.85
C ALA A 124 -8.42 -14.83 16.83
N PRO A 125 -8.20 -15.09 18.12
CA PRO A 125 -7.91 -14.03 19.08
C PRO A 125 -6.53 -13.43 18.78
N MET A 126 -6.46 -12.11 18.78
CA MET A 126 -5.25 -11.32 18.64
C MET A 126 -5.02 -10.50 19.93
N PRO A 127 -3.79 -10.50 20.49
CA PRO A 127 -3.46 -9.65 21.62
C PRO A 127 -3.76 -8.17 21.32
N ALA A 128 -4.47 -7.50 22.23
CA ALA A 128 -4.93 -6.13 22.01
C ALA A 128 -3.80 -5.14 21.70
N VAL A 129 -2.63 -5.29 22.35
CA VAL A 129 -1.46 -4.43 22.10
C VAL A 129 -0.96 -4.57 20.66
N LEU A 130 -0.91 -5.79 20.13
CA LEU A 130 -0.49 -6.06 18.75
C LEU A 130 -1.49 -5.48 17.76
N ALA A 131 -2.79 -5.69 17.98
CA ALA A 131 -3.85 -5.16 17.11
C ALA A 131 -3.82 -3.63 17.03
N GLN A 132 -3.70 -2.95 18.18
CA GLN A 132 -3.60 -1.49 18.23
C GLN A 132 -2.35 -0.98 17.51
N ARG A 133 -1.22 -1.67 17.65
CA ARG A 133 0.02 -1.35 16.94
C ARG A 133 -0.15 -1.49 15.43
N LEU A 134 -0.78 -2.58 14.95
CA LEU A 134 -1.09 -2.78 13.52
C LEU A 134 -1.90 -1.61 12.96
N VAL A 135 -3.01 -1.25 13.62
CA VAL A 135 -3.86 -0.12 13.22
C VAL A 135 -3.04 1.16 13.09
N ALA A 136 -2.21 1.48 14.09
CA ALA A 136 -1.41 2.69 14.10
C ALA A 136 -0.33 2.70 12.99
N SER A 137 0.44 1.62 12.86
CA SER A 137 1.53 1.52 11.88
C SER A 137 0.99 1.46 10.45
N TRP A 138 -0.11 0.75 10.20
CA TRP A 138 -0.76 0.73 8.87
C TRP A 138 -1.32 2.09 8.49
N LYS A 139 -2.00 2.80 9.41
CA LYS A 139 -2.49 4.15 9.15
C LYS A 139 -1.36 5.09 8.73
N ARG A 140 -0.22 5.02 9.42
CA ARG A 140 0.98 5.81 9.10
C ARG A 140 1.54 5.42 7.72
N ALA A 141 1.77 4.14 7.48
CA ALA A 141 2.31 3.64 6.21
C ALA A 141 1.43 4.01 5.01
N LEU A 142 0.12 3.74 5.11
CA LEU A 142 -0.85 4.06 4.07
C LEU A 142 -0.96 5.56 3.81
N SER A 143 -0.86 6.40 4.86
CA SER A 143 -0.85 7.85 4.69
C SER A 143 0.40 8.35 3.95
N THR A 144 1.55 7.69 4.14
CA THR A 144 2.78 7.98 3.39
C THR A 144 2.68 7.53 1.93
N LEU A 145 2.11 6.35 1.67
CA LEU A 145 1.97 5.78 0.33
C LEU A 145 0.91 6.50 -0.53
N ALA A 146 -0.13 7.01 0.13
CA ALA A 146 -1.23 7.77 -0.48
C ALA A 146 -1.42 9.09 0.28
N PRO A 147 -0.57 10.11 0.01
CA PRO A 147 -0.69 11.41 0.65
C PRO A 147 -2.01 12.10 0.29
N GLU A 148 -2.36 13.15 1.03
CA GLU A 148 -3.54 13.96 0.72
C GLU A 148 -3.46 14.52 -0.72
N GLY A 149 -4.60 14.56 -1.41
CA GLY A 149 -4.69 14.99 -2.81
C GLY A 149 -4.40 13.90 -3.85
N LYS A 150 -3.82 12.74 -3.47
CA LYS A 150 -3.68 11.59 -4.38
C LYS A 150 -4.94 10.75 -4.34
N ALA A 151 -5.83 10.89 -5.33
CA ALA A 151 -7.05 10.10 -5.44
C ALA A 151 -6.76 8.65 -5.88
N ALA A 152 -7.62 7.70 -5.48
CA ALA A 152 -7.55 6.33 -5.96
C ALA A 152 -7.92 6.27 -7.46
N GLU A 153 -7.13 5.52 -8.23
CA GLU A 153 -7.36 5.31 -9.66
C GLU A 153 -8.09 3.98 -9.89
N PHE A 154 -8.86 3.93 -10.98
CA PHE A 154 -9.50 2.69 -11.42
C PHE A 154 -8.49 1.82 -12.16
N HIS A 155 -8.44 0.54 -11.80
CA HIS A 155 -7.66 -0.46 -12.50
C HIS A 155 -8.57 -1.66 -12.86
N GLU A 156 -8.30 -2.29 -14.00
CA GLU A 156 -9.00 -3.53 -14.39
C GLU A 156 -8.49 -4.77 -13.63
N GLN A 157 -7.40 -4.61 -12.90
CA GLN A 157 -6.74 -5.64 -12.11
C GLN A 157 -7.47 -5.84 -10.77
N ASP A 158 -6.99 -6.80 -9.99
CA ASP A 158 -7.49 -7.00 -8.64
C ASP A 158 -7.28 -5.73 -7.80
N GLN A 159 -8.34 -5.31 -7.12
CA GLN A 159 -8.38 -4.07 -6.37
C GLN A 159 -8.36 -4.37 -4.88
N LEU A 160 -7.50 -3.67 -4.15
CA LEU A 160 -7.47 -3.65 -2.70
C LEU A 160 -8.11 -2.37 -2.17
N ILE A 161 -8.84 -2.51 -1.07
CA ILE A 161 -9.43 -1.41 -0.32
C ILE A 161 -9.03 -1.58 1.14
N PHE A 162 -8.20 -0.65 1.62
CA PHE A 162 -7.81 -0.53 3.01
C PHE A 162 -8.70 0.51 3.69
N VAL A 163 -9.26 0.17 4.84
CA VAL A 163 -9.94 1.10 5.74
C VAL A 163 -9.30 0.97 7.12
N VAL A 164 -8.60 2.01 7.57
CA VAL A 164 -7.89 2.00 8.85
C VAL A 164 -8.22 3.28 9.60
N ASP A 165 -8.95 3.16 10.71
CA ASP A 165 -9.36 4.32 11.54
C ASP A 165 -9.95 5.47 10.68
N GLY A 166 -10.93 5.13 9.85
CA GLY A 166 -11.62 6.03 8.93
C GLY A 166 -10.86 6.41 7.64
N LEU A 167 -9.55 6.12 7.55
CA LEU A 167 -8.77 6.35 6.34
C LEU A 167 -9.05 5.26 5.30
N ARG A 168 -9.68 5.63 4.18
CA ARG A 168 -9.88 4.75 3.03
C ARG A 168 -8.79 4.97 1.98
N ILE A 169 -7.97 3.95 1.74
CA ILE A 169 -6.99 3.90 0.66
C ILE A 169 -7.35 2.74 -0.26
N SER A 170 -7.27 2.94 -1.56
CA SER A 170 -7.53 1.89 -2.54
C SER A 170 -6.50 1.91 -3.65
N GLY A 171 -6.25 0.76 -4.22
CA GLY A 171 -5.35 0.61 -5.35
C GLY A 171 -5.10 -0.83 -5.72
N VAL A 172 -4.11 -1.06 -6.57
CA VAL A 172 -3.61 -2.42 -6.84
C VAL A 172 -2.71 -2.89 -5.70
N ARG A 173 -2.42 -4.19 -5.67
CA ARG A 173 -1.48 -4.77 -4.71
C ARG A 173 -0.11 -4.07 -4.81
N PRO A 174 0.39 -3.46 -3.73
CA PRO A 174 1.76 -2.95 -3.71
C PRO A 174 2.75 -4.12 -3.59
N ASP A 175 3.83 -4.05 -4.37
CA ASP A 175 4.88 -5.06 -4.48
C ASP A 175 6.27 -4.54 -4.07
N CYS A 176 6.34 -3.31 -3.56
CA CYS A 176 7.58 -2.71 -3.09
C CYS A 176 7.38 -1.78 -1.88
N GLY A 177 8.49 -1.45 -1.23
CA GLY A 177 8.56 -0.45 -0.15
C GLY A 177 7.68 -0.80 1.06
N PRO A 178 7.14 0.22 1.78
CA PRO A 178 6.23 -0.02 2.91
C PRO A 178 4.96 -0.80 2.54
N GLY A 179 4.53 -0.73 1.27
CA GLY A 179 3.35 -1.45 0.79
C GLY A 179 3.59 -2.96 0.71
N GLU A 180 4.77 -3.40 0.29
CA GLU A 180 5.16 -4.81 0.32
C GLU A 180 5.12 -5.38 1.75
N SER A 181 5.65 -4.64 2.72
CA SER A 181 5.59 -5.01 4.14
C SER A 181 4.16 -5.16 4.64
N ILE A 182 3.23 -4.27 4.25
CA ILE A 182 1.81 -4.43 4.57
C ILE A 182 1.28 -5.76 3.99
N MET A 183 1.63 -6.10 2.74
CA MET A 183 1.16 -7.33 2.12
C MET A 183 1.76 -8.60 2.73
N GLU A 184 3.00 -8.55 3.22
CA GLU A 184 3.57 -9.63 4.03
C GLU A 184 2.78 -9.83 5.33
N GLN A 185 2.45 -8.73 6.01
CA GLN A 185 1.65 -8.74 7.24
C GLN A 185 0.23 -9.25 7.00
N VAL A 186 -0.38 -8.94 5.85
CA VAL A 186 -1.65 -9.55 5.41
C VAL A 186 -1.51 -11.07 5.35
N GLY A 187 -0.46 -11.59 4.72
CA GLY A 187 -0.21 -13.03 4.63
C GLY A 187 -0.10 -13.69 6.00
N LEU A 188 0.69 -13.11 6.90
CA LEU A 188 0.86 -13.61 8.27
C LEU A 188 -0.47 -13.63 9.05
N MET A 189 -1.30 -12.59 8.89
CA MET A 189 -2.61 -12.53 9.51
C MET A 189 -3.57 -13.57 8.92
N THR A 190 -3.67 -13.69 7.60
CA THR A 190 -4.50 -14.72 6.95
C THR A 190 -4.13 -16.12 7.44
N GLU A 191 -2.83 -16.44 7.52
CA GLU A 191 -2.38 -17.72 8.08
C GLU A 191 -2.77 -17.87 9.56
N ALA A 192 -2.58 -16.82 10.36
CA ALA A 192 -2.90 -16.84 11.79
C ALA A 192 -4.39 -17.08 12.08
N ALA A 193 -5.29 -16.64 11.20
CA ALA A 193 -6.74 -16.81 11.33
C ALA A 193 -7.17 -18.29 11.23
N ASN A 194 -6.42 -19.13 10.50
CA ASN A 194 -6.74 -20.55 10.27
C ASN A 194 -5.76 -21.53 10.94
N GLU A 195 -4.83 -21.03 11.75
CA GLU A 195 -3.82 -21.87 12.40
C GLU A 195 -4.16 -22.24 13.85
N SER A 196 -3.66 -23.41 14.28
CA SER A 196 -3.68 -23.82 15.70
C SER A 196 -2.94 -22.81 16.58
N GLU A 197 -3.32 -22.71 17.85
CA GLU A 197 -2.75 -21.76 18.83
C GLU A 197 -1.22 -21.68 18.83
N SER A 198 -0.53 -22.81 18.91
CA SER A 198 0.94 -22.84 18.96
C SER A 198 1.62 -22.33 17.69
N LYS A 199 0.98 -22.48 16.51
CA LYS A 199 1.46 -21.92 15.25
C LYS A 199 1.11 -20.43 15.16
N ARG A 200 -0.11 -20.08 15.55
CA ARG A 200 -0.59 -18.70 15.61
C ARG A 200 0.30 -17.81 16.48
N GLU A 201 0.76 -18.28 17.64
CA GLU A 201 1.73 -17.52 18.43
C GLU A 201 3.04 -17.22 17.69
N ARG A 202 3.49 -18.13 16.81
CA ARG A 202 4.68 -17.88 15.96
C ARG A 202 4.36 -16.83 14.91
N ARG A 203 3.14 -16.84 14.35
CA ARG A 203 2.66 -15.79 13.43
C ARG A 203 2.60 -14.43 14.10
N TRP A 204 2.16 -14.35 15.36
CA TRP A 204 2.19 -13.10 16.13
C TRP A 204 3.60 -12.55 16.31
N ARG A 205 4.57 -13.39 16.67
CA ARG A 205 5.98 -12.96 16.77
C ARG A 205 6.54 -12.48 15.43
N ALA A 206 6.28 -13.22 14.34
CA ALA A 206 6.69 -12.79 12.99
C ALA A 206 6.01 -11.47 12.56
N LEU A 207 4.75 -11.27 12.96
CA LEU A 207 4.01 -10.05 12.68
C LEU A 207 4.58 -8.85 13.45
N GLU A 208 4.99 -9.04 14.71
CA GLU A 208 5.70 -8.04 15.51
C GLU A 208 7.04 -7.67 14.87
N GLU A 209 7.83 -8.65 14.42
CA GLU A 209 9.10 -8.42 13.72
C GLU A 209 8.90 -7.65 12.40
N SER A 210 7.88 -8.00 11.62
CA SER A 210 7.54 -7.29 10.38
C SER A 210 7.08 -5.84 10.66
N LEU A 211 6.40 -5.59 11.78
CA LEU A 211 6.02 -4.24 12.21
C LEU A 211 7.23 -3.41 12.63
N ASP A 212 8.19 -4.00 13.34
CA ASP A 212 9.44 -3.33 13.71
C ASP A 212 10.20 -2.86 12.46
N GLU A 213 10.29 -3.72 11.44
CA GLU A 213 10.94 -3.38 10.17
C GLU A 213 10.16 -2.32 9.38
N LEU A 214 8.81 -2.39 9.35
CA LEU A 214 7.98 -1.35 8.75
C LEU A 214 8.20 0.01 9.44
N ASP A 215 8.17 0.05 10.77
CA ASP A 215 8.35 1.28 11.55
C ASP A 215 9.75 1.88 11.30
N LYS A 216 10.79 1.04 11.22
CA LYS A 216 12.15 1.47 10.88
C LYS A 216 12.23 2.09 9.49
N ARG A 217 11.66 1.44 8.47
CA ARG A 217 11.63 1.96 7.09
C ARG A 217 10.93 3.31 6.99
N LEU A 218 9.81 3.47 7.72
CA LEU A 218 9.08 4.74 7.76
C LEU A 218 9.90 5.85 8.43
N ALA A 219 10.64 5.54 9.49
CA ALA A 219 11.53 6.50 10.15
C ALA A 219 12.72 6.92 9.27
N GLU A 220 13.32 5.98 8.54
CA GLU A 220 14.39 6.25 7.57
C GLU A 220 13.91 7.14 6.41
N ALA A 221 12.72 6.87 5.87
CA ALA A 221 12.11 7.71 4.84
C ALA A 221 11.81 9.13 5.34
N ALA A 222 11.37 9.29 6.59
CA ALA A 222 11.09 10.59 7.19
C ALA A 222 12.35 11.41 7.53
N SER A 223 13.51 10.75 7.70
CA SER A 223 14.78 11.39 8.08
C SER A 223 15.69 11.71 6.89
N THR A 224 15.35 11.26 5.68
CA THR A 224 16.09 11.59 4.46
C THR A 224 15.63 12.95 3.93
N PRO A 225 16.44 14.02 3.96
CA PRO A 225 16.05 15.32 3.43
C PRO A 225 15.93 15.24 1.91
N ALA A 226 14.80 15.73 1.36
CA ALA A 226 14.63 15.91 -0.07
C ALA A 226 15.75 16.84 -0.58
N SER A 227 16.69 16.27 -1.34
CA SER A 227 17.83 16.98 -1.93
C SER A 227 17.47 17.50 -3.32
#